data_AF-A0A7X5C6H4-F1
#
_entry.id   AF-A0A7X5C6H4-F1
#
_cell.length_a   1.000
_cell.length_b   1.000
_cell.length_c   1.000
_cell.angle_alpha   90.00
_cell.angle_beta   90.00
_cell.angle_gamma   90.00
#
_symmetry.space_group_name_H-M   'P 1'
#
loop_
_entity.id
_entity.type
_entity.pdbx_description
1 polymer ?
#
loop_
_entity_poly.entity_id
_entity_poly.type
_entity_poly.pdbx_seq_one_letter_code
_entity_poly.pdbx_strand_id
1 'polypeptide(L)'
;MLADARNQVEAIREQARQEGFAVGQQEGNSRAQERLDELSRELEEERRRLEEDYQQKLQELEPYLVDVIADVFEKVFHVQFDDKKQILLYLIQKVILSAEGTKEFQIRVSLKDYGYVEEHKDMIREQVGASVRIEIMADASLQERQCMIETDSGIFDCGTDVQLENLLKALKSLSL
;
A
#
# COMPACT_ATOMS: atom_id res chain seq x y z
N MET A 1 90.11 -24.96 -5.29
CA MET A 1 89.50 -25.23 -6.63
C MET A 1 88.21 -26.03 -6.55
N LEU A 2 88.19 -27.34 -6.29
CA LEU A 2 86.92 -28.10 -6.23
C LEU A 2 86.02 -27.73 -5.03
N ALA A 3 86.61 -27.40 -3.88
CA ALA A 3 85.87 -26.96 -2.70
C ALA A 3 85.26 -25.55 -2.89
N ASP A 4 85.99 -24.62 -3.49
CA ASP A 4 85.48 -23.27 -3.80
C ASP A 4 84.30 -23.31 -4.78
N ALA A 5 84.40 -24.16 -5.82
CA ALA A 5 83.32 -24.32 -6.79
C ALA A 5 82.03 -24.86 -6.14
N ARG A 6 82.14 -25.77 -5.17
CA ARG A 6 80.98 -26.27 -4.41
C ARG A 6 80.37 -25.18 -3.52
N ASN A 7 81.19 -24.40 -2.83
CA ASN A 7 80.71 -23.29 -2.00
C ASN A 7 80.02 -22.20 -2.83
N GLN A 8 80.53 -21.90 -4.03
CA GLN A 8 79.90 -20.95 -4.95
C GLN A 8 78.54 -21.45 -5.46
N VAL A 9 78.42 -22.74 -5.80
CA VAL A 9 77.14 -23.32 -6.24
C VAL A 9 76.09 -23.27 -5.13
N GLU A 10 76.47 -23.59 -3.89
CA GLU A 10 75.54 -23.52 -2.75
C GLU A 10 75.14 -22.07 -2.42
N ALA A 11 76.06 -21.11 -2.52
CA ALA A 11 75.75 -19.69 -2.36
C ALA A 11 74.76 -19.18 -3.42
N ILE A 12 74.97 -19.55 -4.69
CA ILE A 12 74.06 -19.20 -5.79
C ILE A 12 72.68 -19.84 -5.59
N ARG A 13 72.62 -21.09 -5.12
CA ARG A 13 71.36 -21.77 -4.82
C ARG A 13 70.58 -21.10 -3.69
N GLU A 14 71.26 -20.76 -2.60
CA GLU A 14 70.59 -20.11 -1.47
C GLU A 14 70.13 -18.69 -1.84
N GLN A 15 70.94 -17.96 -2.61
CA GLN A 15 70.54 -16.64 -3.13
C GLN A 15 69.31 -16.76 -4.05
N ALA A 16 69.30 -17.68 -5.01
CA ALA A 16 68.16 -17.90 -5.89
C ALA A 16 66.90 -18.34 -5.11
N ARG A 17 67.07 -19.10 -4.04
CA ARG A 17 65.96 -19.51 -3.15
C ARG A 17 65.38 -18.32 -2.39
N GLN A 18 66.23 -17.45 -1.85
CA GLN A 18 65.81 -16.25 -1.13
C GLN A 18 65.14 -15.23 -2.06
N GLU A 19 65.71 -15.01 -3.24
CA GLU A 19 65.11 -14.15 -4.28
C GLU A 19 63.76 -14.70 -4.75
N GLY A 20 63.68 -15.99 -5.06
CA GLY A 20 62.42 -16.63 -5.47
C GLY A 20 61.34 -16.58 -4.38
N PHE A 21 61.73 -16.73 -3.10
CA PHE A 21 60.80 -16.61 -1.97
C PHE A 21 60.31 -15.16 -1.80
N ALA A 22 61.20 -14.17 -1.89
CA ALA A 22 60.84 -12.77 -1.77
C ALA A 22 59.92 -12.31 -2.91
N VAL A 23 60.25 -12.68 -4.16
CA VAL A 23 59.42 -12.39 -5.34
C VAL A 23 58.07 -13.08 -5.22
N GLY A 24 58.04 -14.37 -4.86
CA GLY A 24 56.79 -15.11 -4.71
C GLY A 24 55.89 -14.56 -3.60
N GLN A 25 56.48 -14.09 -2.48
CA GLN A 25 55.74 -13.43 -1.41
C GLN A 25 55.17 -12.09 -1.87
N GLN A 26 55.95 -11.28 -2.59
CA GLN A 26 55.50 -9.99 -3.11
C GLN A 26 54.39 -10.15 -4.15
N GLU A 27 54.55 -11.07 -5.11
CA GLU A 27 53.52 -11.36 -6.11
C GLU A 27 52.25 -11.93 -5.47
N GLY A 28 52.39 -12.84 -4.50
CA GLY A 28 51.26 -13.40 -3.76
C GLY A 28 50.48 -12.32 -3.01
N ASN A 29 51.18 -11.41 -2.33
CA ASN A 29 50.54 -10.29 -1.64
C ASN A 29 49.86 -9.31 -2.60
N SER A 30 50.48 -9.00 -3.75
CA SER A 30 49.87 -8.12 -4.77
C SER A 30 48.57 -8.72 -5.31
N ARG A 31 48.60 -10.00 -5.70
CA ARG A 31 47.43 -10.70 -6.22
C ARG A 31 46.32 -10.83 -5.19
N ALA A 32 46.68 -11.07 -3.92
CA ALA A 32 45.71 -11.11 -2.83
C ALA A 32 45.04 -9.74 -2.62
N GLN A 33 45.81 -8.66 -2.68
CA GLN A 33 45.28 -7.30 -2.55
C GLN A 33 44.37 -6.94 -3.73
N GLU A 34 44.79 -7.21 -4.96
CA GLU A 34 43.97 -7.00 -6.16
C GLU A 34 42.64 -7.76 -6.06
N ARG A 35 42.68 -9.01 -5.59
CA ARG A 35 41.48 -9.81 -5.43
C ARG A 35 40.54 -9.28 -4.34
N LEU A 36 41.09 -8.78 -3.23
CA LEU A 36 40.31 -8.13 -2.17
C LEU A 36 39.65 -6.84 -2.66
N ASP A 37 40.37 -6.05 -3.47
CA ASP A 37 39.85 -4.81 -4.04
C ASP A 37 38.72 -5.10 -5.05
N GLU A 38 38.86 -6.15 -5.87
CA GLU A 38 37.79 -6.63 -6.77
C GLU A 38 36.54 -7.05 -6.00
N LEU A 39 36.70 -7.94 -5.01
CA LEU A 39 35.59 -8.41 -4.16
C LEU A 39 34.88 -7.26 -3.44
N SER A 40 35.64 -6.26 -2.98
CA SER A 40 35.07 -5.08 -2.32
C SER A 40 34.20 -4.26 -3.27
N ARG A 41 34.64 -4.10 -4.53
CA ARG A 41 33.86 -3.41 -5.57
C ARG A 41 32.60 -4.18 -5.94
N GLU A 42 32.71 -5.50 -6.14
CA GLU A 42 31.56 -6.37 -6.44
C GLU A 42 30.49 -6.25 -5.34
N LEU A 43 30.91 -6.28 -4.08
CA LEU A 43 30.02 -6.19 -2.92
C LEU A 43 29.35 -4.81 -2.79
N GLU A 44 30.08 -3.75 -3.14
CA GLU A 44 29.53 -2.39 -3.13
C GLU A 44 28.55 -2.15 -4.29
N GLU A 45 28.81 -2.72 -5.47
CA GLU A 45 27.86 -2.74 -6.58
C GLU A 45 26.59 -3.52 -6.25
N GLU A 46 26.72 -4.70 -5.61
CA GLU A 46 25.59 -5.51 -5.20
C GLU A 46 24.73 -4.78 -4.15
N ARG A 47 25.37 -4.14 -3.16
CA ARG A 47 24.66 -3.32 -2.16
C ARG A 47 23.87 -2.21 -2.83
N ARG A 48 24.49 -1.50 -3.77
CA ARG A 48 23.83 -0.41 -4.49
C ARG A 48 22.63 -0.91 -5.31
N ARG A 49 22.77 -2.04 -6.01
CA ARG A 49 21.63 -2.65 -6.74
C ARG A 49 20.49 -3.01 -5.80
N LEU A 50 20.80 -3.57 -4.63
CA LEU A 50 19.78 -3.96 -3.66
C LEU A 50 19.04 -2.73 -3.10
N GLU A 51 19.76 -1.63 -2.85
CA GLU A 51 19.17 -0.35 -2.44
C GLU A 51 18.27 0.23 -3.54
N GLU A 52 18.73 0.23 -4.80
CA GLU A 52 17.94 0.69 -5.95
C GLU A 52 16.66 -0.14 -6.14
N ASP A 53 16.76 -1.47 -6.07
CA ASP A 53 15.63 -2.40 -6.22
C ASP A 53 14.60 -2.24 -5.08
N TYR A 54 15.08 -1.99 -3.85
CA TYR A 54 14.21 -1.69 -2.71
C TYR A 54 13.44 -0.37 -2.89
N GLN A 55 14.11 0.68 -3.37
CA GLN A 55 13.47 1.96 -3.64
C GLN A 55 12.45 1.87 -4.78
N GLN A 56 12.75 1.12 -5.84
CA GLN A 56 11.79 0.86 -6.92
C GLN A 56 10.54 0.15 -6.39
N LYS A 57 10.70 -0.91 -5.59
CA LYS A 57 9.56 -1.60 -4.97
C LYS A 57 8.71 -0.68 -4.09
N LEU A 58 9.32 0.24 -3.35
CA LEU A 58 8.58 1.23 -2.57
C LEU A 58 7.77 2.19 -3.45
N GLN A 59 8.34 2.63 -4.57
CA GLN A 59 7.64 3.50 -5.53
C GLN A 59 6.49 2.79 -6.24
N GLU A 60 6.63 1.49 -6.51
CA GLU A 60 5.58 0.66 -7.11
C GLU A 60 4.47 0.30 -6.11
N LEU A 61 4.75 0.35 -4.81
CA LEU A 61 3.80 -0.03 -3.76
C LEU A 61 2.63 0.95 -3.66
N GLU A 62 2.89 2.26 -3.77
CA GLU A 62 1.86 3.29 -3.68
C GLU A 62 0.77 3.14 -4.74
N PRO A 63 1.08 3.09 -6.05
CA PRO A 63 0.05 2.90 -7.09
C PRO A 63 -0.63 1.54 -6.97
N TYR A 64 0.10 0.47 -6.63
CA TYR A 64 -0.52 -0.86 -6.41
C TYR A 64 -1.55 -0.84 -5.27
N LEU A 65 -1.24 -0.16 -4.16
CA LEU A 65 -2.18 -0.03 -3.05
C LEU A 65 -3.40 0.81 -3.43
N VAL A 66 -3.21 1.89 -4.19
CA VAL A 66 -4.31 2.71 -4.70
C VAL A 66 -5.22 1.87 -5.59
N ASP A 67 -4.66 1.08 -6.51
CA ASP A 67 -5.43 0.20 -7.39
C ASP A 67 -6.20 -0.85 -6.59
N VAL A 68 -5.56 -1.53 -5.63
CA VAL A 68 -6.23 -2.53 -4.78
C VAL A 68 -7.36 -1.90 -3.96
N ILE A 69 -7.15 -0.70 -3.41
CA ILE A 69 -8.18 0.02 -2.67
C ILE A 69 -9.32 0.40 -3.61
N ALA A 70 -9.03 0.96 -4.78
CA ALA A 70 -10.02 1.32 -5.79
C ALA A 70 -10.85 0.10 -6.23
N ASP A 71 -10.19 -1.04 -6.48
CA ASP A 71 -10.82 -2.32 -6.82
C ASP A 71 -11.80 -2.79 -5.74
N VAL A 72 -11.41 -2.64 -4.48
CA VAL A 72 -12.26 -2.98 -3.34
C VAL A 72 -13.42 -1.99 -3.21
N PHE A 73 -13.19 -0.71 -3.47
CA PHE A 73 -14.28 0.27 -3.55
C PHE A 73 -15.26 -0.09 -4.69
N GLU A 74 -14.79 -0.41 -5.89
CA GLU A 74 -15.66 -0.81 -7.00
C GLU A 74 -16.41 -2.12 -6.72
N LYS A 75 -15.77 -3.12 -6.09
CA LYS A 75 -16.40 -4.40 -5.74
C LYS A 75 -17.42 -4.30 -4.60
N VAL A 76 -17.16 -3.47 -3.59
CA VAL A 76 -18.06 -3.31 -2.43
C VAL A 76 -19.22 -2.37 -2.74
N PHE A 77 -18.98 -1.34 -3.56
CA PHE A 77 -19.97 -0.32 -3.84
C PHE A 77 -20.65 -0.49 -5.20
N HIS A 78 -20.14 -1.31 -6.13
CA HIS A 78 -20.73 -1.54 -7.47
C HIS A 78 -21.09 -0.26 -8.25
N VAL A 79 -20.43 0.87 -7.95
CA VAL A 79 -20.73 2.20 -8.53
C VAL A 79 -19.41 2.93 -8.81
N GLN A 80 -19.27 3.48 -10.02
CA GLN A 80 -18.23 4.45 -10.33
C GLN A 80 -18.65 5.81 -9.78
N PHE A 81 -17.90 6.33 -8.81
CA PHE A 81 -18.21 7.61 -8.17
C PHE A 81 -17.50 8.74 -8.90
N ASP A 82 -18.21 9.46 -9.78
CA ASP A 82 -17.70 10.70 -10.37
C ASP A 82 -17.74 11.89 -9.39
N ASP A 83 -18.62 11.83 -8.37
CA ASP A 83 -18.75 12.86 -7.34
C ASP A 83 -18.91 12.23 -5.94
N LYS A 84 -18.17 12.77 -4.97
CA LYS A 84 -18.19 12.35 -3.56
C LYS A 84 -19.59 12.46 -2.93
N LYS A 85 -20.48 13.30 -3.46
CA LYS A 85 -21.87 13.38 -3.00
C LYS A 85 -22.75 12.22 -3.46
N GLN A 86 -22.41 11.54 -4.55
CA GLN A 86 -23.14 10.36 -5.02
C GLN A 86 -22.97 9.16 -4.07
N ILE A 87 -21.85 9.08 -3.35
CA ILE A 87 -21.61 8.08 -2.31
C ILE A 87 -22.69 8.16 -1.22
N LEU A 88 -23.04 9.38 -0.78
CA LEU A 88 -24.06 9.58 0.24
C LEU A 88 -25.44 9.06 -0.20
N LEU A 89 -25.82 9.33 -1.46
CA LEU A 89 -27.10 8.86 -2.01
C LEU A 89 -27.13 7.33 -2.12
N TYR A 90 -26.03 6.72 -2.58
CA TYR A 90 -25.92 5.27 -2.67
C TYR A 90 -26.06 4.60 -1.29
N LEU A 91 -25.42 5.15 -0.26
CA LEU A 91 -25.51 4.62 1.11
C LEU A 91 -26.94 4.67 1.63
N ILE A 92 -27.63 5.80 1.40
CA ILE A 92 -29.03 5.95 1.77
C ILE A 92 -29.90 4.89 1.07
N GLN A 93 -29.73 4.72 -0.24
CA GLN A 93 -30.47 3.73 -1.02
C GLN A 93 -30.24 2.30 -0.50
N LYS A 94 -28.99 1.93 -0.24
CA LYS A 94 -28.63 0.59 0.25
C LYS A 94 -29.31 0.26 1.58
N VAL A 95 -29.36 1.22 2.50
CA VAL A 95 -29.99 1.02 3.81
C VAL A 95 -31.50 0.85 3.67
N ILE A 96 -32.16 1.69 2.86
CA ILE A 96 -33.59 1.58 2.60
C ILE A 96 -33.93 0.23 1.95
N LEU A 97 -33.12 -0.23 0.99
CA LEU A 97 -33.30 -1.55 0.35
C LEU A 97 -33.10 -2.72 1.32
N SER A 98 -32.19 -2.58 2.30
CA SER A 98 -31.94 -3.64 3.30
C SER A 98 -33.00 -3.73 4.40
N ALA A 99 -33.78 -2.66 4.60
CA ALA A 99 -34.84 -2.57 5.60
C ALA A 99 -36.18 -3.08 5.01
N GLU A 100 -36.25 -4.38 4.70
CA GLU A 100 -37.45 -5.02 4.16
C GLU A 100 -38.68 -4.83 5.08
N GLY A 101 -39.78 -4.33 4.52
CA GLY A 101 -41.06 -4.18 5.22
C GLY A 101 -41.28 -2.83 5.91
N THR A 102 -40.24 -2.01 6.07
CA THR A 102 -40.36 -0.64 6.57
C THR A 102 -41.00 0.28 5.52
N LYS A 103 -41.94 1.12 5.95
CA LYS A 103 -42.68 2.03 5.06
C LYS A 103 -42.39 3.51 5.29
N GLU A 104 -41.73 3.86 6.39
CA GLU A 104 -41.42 5.23 6.75
C GLU A 104 -39.94 5.34 7.13
N PHE A 105 -39.23 6.21 6.44
CA PHE A 105 -37.81 6.49 6.65
C PHE A 105 -37.62 7.98 6.89
N GLN A 106 -36.95 8.31 8.00
CA GLN A 106 -36.55 9.66 8.32
C GLN A 106 -35.02 9.75 8.20
N ILE A 107 -34.56 10.50 7.20
CA ILE A 107 -33.15 10.63 6.85
C ILE A 107 -32.67 11.98 7.37
N ARG A 108 -31.83 11.96 8.40
CA ARG A 108 -31.15 13.14 8.93
C ARG A 108 -29.80 13.28 8.23
N VAL A 109 -29.52 14.46 7.69
CA VAL A 109 -28.29 14.78 6.95
C VAL A 109 -27.72 16.11 7.42
N SER A 110 -26.43 16.33 7.18
CA SER A 110 -25.80 17.61 7.51
C SER A 110 -26.50 18.79 6.82
N LEU A 111 -26.41 19.99 7.41
CA LEU A 111 -26.93 21.22 6.80
C LEU A 111 -26.39 21.46 5.38
N LYS A 112 -25.15 21.02 5.11
CA LYS A 112 -24.48 21.21 3.82
C LYS A 112 -24.96 20.24 2.74
N ASP A 113 -25.38 19.05 3.15
CA ASP A 113 -25.80 17.98 2.22
C ASP A 113 -27.32 17.96 2.01
N TYR A 114 -28.09 18.60 2.89
CA TYR A 114 -29.55 18.67 2.82
C TYR A 114 -30.08 19.03 1.43
N GLY A 115 -29.59 20.12 0.83
CA GLY A 115 -30.07 20.56 -0.48
C GLY A 115 -29.83 19.51 -1.57
N TYR A 116 -28.65 18.89 -1.56
CA TYR A 116 -28.31 17.86 -2.54
C TYR A 116 -29.14 16.58 -2.37
N VAL A 117 -29.37 16.13 -1.13
CA VAL A 117 -30.16 14.92 -0.88
C VAL A 117 -31.66 15.16 -1.14
N GLU A 118 -32.19 16.33 -0.80
CA GLU A 118 -33.59 16.68 -1.09
C GLU A 118 -33.84 16.80 -2.60
N GLU A 119 -32.90 17.36 -3.38
CA GLU A 119 -32.98 17.39 -4.85
C GLU A 119 -33.04 16.00 -5.49
N HIS A 120 -32.43 14.99 -4.86
CA HIS A 120 -32.37 13.61 -5.36
C HIS A 120 -33.37 12.67 -4.67
N LYS A 121 -34.27 13.19 -3.84
CA LYS A 121 -35.28 12.41 -3.10
C LYS A 121 -36.15 11.53 -4.01
N ASP A 122 -36.54 12.05 -5.16
CA ASP A 122 -37.41 11.33 -6.09
C ASP A 122 -36.67 10.14 -6.72
N MET A 123 -35.36 10.28 -7.02
CA MET A 123 -34.52 9.17 -7.47
C MET A 123 -34.43 8.05 -6.42
N ILE A 124 -34.31 8.42 -5.13
CA ILE A 124 -34.32 7.43 -4.05
C ILE A 124 -35.67 6.71 -4.03
N ARG A 125 -36.79 7.45 -4.09
CA ARG A 125 -38.15 6.87 -4.10
C ARG A 125 -38.40 5.93 -5.27
N GLU A 126 -37.92 6.25 -6.47
CA GLU A 126 -38.09 5.39 -7.64
C GLU A 126 -37.45 4.01 -7.47
N GLN A 127 -36.30 3.92 -6.79
CA GLN A 127 -35.60 2.66 -6.59
C GLN A 127 -36.22 1.76 -5.52
N VAL A 128 -36.78 2.33 -4.45
CA VAL A 128 -37.33 1.56 -3.32
C VAL A 128 -38.84 1.31 -3.42
N GLY A 129 -39.52 2.02 -4.32
CA GLY A 129 -40.94 1.84 -4.63
C GLY A 129 -41.84 2.91 -4.01
N ALA A 130 -42.89 3.28 -4.75
CA ALA A 130 -43.78 4.41 -4.44
C ALA A 130 -44.56 4.29 -3.11
N SER A 131 -44.56 3.12 -2.47
CA SER A 131 -45.23 2.88 -1.19
C SER A 131 -44.40 3.30 0.03
N VAL A 132 -43.15 3.71 -0.15
CA VAL A 132 -42.24 4.11 0.93
C VAL A 132 -42.27 5.63 1.11
N ARG A 133 -42.56 6.09 2.33
CA ARG A 133 -42.45 7.50 2.71
C ARG A 133 -41.04 7.80 3.15
N ILE A 134 -40.46 8.82 2.52
CA ILE A 134 -39.12 9.32 2.82
C ILE A 134 -39.24 10.79 3.22
N GLU A 135 -38.78 11.10 4.42
CA GLU A 135 -38.61 12.45 4.95
C GLU A 135 -37.12 12.73 5.13
N ILE A 136 -36.65 13.88 4.65
CA ILE A 136 -35.25 14.29 4.77
C ILE A 136 -35.22 15.53 5.65
N MET A 137 -34.33 15.52 6.64
CA MET A 137 -34.19 16.58 7.62
C MET A 137 -32.75 17.04 7.72
N ALA A 138 -32.56 18.35 7.76
CA ALA A 138 -31.26 18.95 8.02
C ALA A 138 -30.96 18.90 9.52
N ASP A 139 -29.76 18.44 9.87
CA ASP A 139 -29.29 18.29 11.24
C ASP A 139 -27.94 18.99 11.41
N ALA A 140 -27.90 19.97 12.33
CA ALA A 140 -26.69 20.74 12.62
C ALA A 140 -25.65 19.97 13.44
N SER A 141 -26.04 18.86 14.07
CA SER A 141 -25.13 18.00 14.83
C SER A 141 -24.32 17.05 13.94
N LEU A 142 -24.76 16.85 12.69
CA LEU A 142 -24.09 15.98 11.72
C LEU A 142 -23.05 16.75 10.91
N GLN A 143 -21.87 16.15 10.74
CA GLN A 143 -20.84 16.68 9.85
C GLN A 143 -21.15 16.38 8.38
N GLU A 144 -20.46 17.09 7.48
CA GLU A 144 -20.57 16.86 6.04
C GLU A 144 -20.38 15.36 5.73
N ARG A 145 -21.28 14.78 4.93
CA ARG A 145 -21.34 13.35 4.54
C ARG A 145 -21.67 12.37 5.68
N GLN A 146 -22.13 12.87 6.81
CA GLN A 146 -22.80 12.05 7.80
C GLN A 146 -24.32 12.07 7.55
N CYS A 147 -24.92 10.89 7.59
CA CYS A 147 -26.36 10.75 7.60
C CYS A 147 -26.79 9.67 8.57
N MET A 148 -27.99 9.83 9.12
CA MET A 148 -28.61 8.90 10.02
C MET A 148 -30.01 8.60 9.53
N ILE A 149 -30.35 7.33 9.42
CA ILE A 149 -31.64 6.87 8.91
C ILE A 149 -32.40 6.26 10.06
N GLU A 150 -33.49 6.91 10.45
CA GLU A 150 -34.40 6.44 11.48
C GLU A 150 -35.58 5.72 10.80
N THR A 151 -35.88 4.52 11.29
CA THR A 151 -36.98 3.68 10.84
C THR A 151 -37.78 3.19 12.05
N ASP A 152 -38.94 2.60 11.81
CA ASP A 152 -39.71 1.87 12.82
C ASP A 152 -38.92 0.73 13.48
N SER A 153 -37.97 0.14 12.75
CA SER A 153 -37.14 -0.99 13.21
C SER A 153 -35.86 -0.57 13.97
N GLY A 154 -35.47 0.71 13.91
CA GLY A 154 -34.25 1.19 14.55
C GLY A 154 -33.60 2.37 13.83
N ILE A 155 -32.43 2.76 14.34
CA ILE A 155 -31.61 3.87 13.84
C ILE A 155 -30.34 3.32 13.20
N PHE A 156 -30.07 3.73 11.96
CA PHE A 156 -28.91 3.33 11.18
C PHE A 156 -27.97 4.53 10.99
N ASP A 157 -26.73 4.42 11.47
CA ASP A 157 -25.68 5.38 11.15
C ASP A 157 -25.07 5.04 9.78
N CYS A 158 -25.21 5.98 8.86
CA CYS A 158 -24.90 5.83 7.45
C CYS A 158 -23.78 6.79 7.01
N GLY A 159 -23.03 7.36 7.95
CA GLY A 159 -21.91 8.24 7.63
C GLY A 159 -20.80 7.54 6.83
N THR A 160 -20.15 8.31 5.95
CA THR A 160 -18.99 7.84 5.17
C THR A 160 -17.89 7.27 6.07
N ASP A 161 -17.75 7.78 7.29
CA ASP A 161 -16.75 7.33 8.27
C ASP A 161 -17.02 5.91 8.75
N VAL A 162 -18.28 5.56 9.04
CA VAL A 162 -18.69 4.23 9.52
C VAL A 162 -18.55 3.16 8.43
N GLN A 163 -18.86 3.51 7.18
CA GLN A 163 -18.70 2.61 6.04
C GLN A 163 -17.22 2.42 5.68
N LEU A 164 -16.40 3.47 5.79
CA LEU A 164 -14.95 3.36 5.63
C LEU A 164 -14.32 2.52 6.75
N GLU A 165 -14.77 2.67 7.99
CA GLU A 165 -14.34 1.82 9.11
C GLU A 165 -14.73 0.35 8.90
N ASN A 166 -15.93 0.08 8.40
CA ASN A 166 -16.36 -1.28 8.09
C ASN A 166 -15.57 -1.88 6.92
N LEU A 167 -15.22 -1.07 5.92
CA LEU A 167 -14.32 -1.45 4.84
C LEU A 167 -12.91 -1.76 5.36
N LEU A 168 -12.37 -0.88 6.20
CA LEU A 168 -11.08 -1.09 6.88
C LEU A 168 -11.09 -2.35 7.74
N LYS A 169 -12.19 -2.63 8.44
CA LYS A 169 -12.38 -3.88 9.20
C LYS A 169 -12.42 -5.11 8.28
N ALA A 170 -13.13 -5.04 7.15
CA ALA A 170 -13.16 -6.11 6.17
C ALA A 170 -11.78 -6.37 5.55
N LEU A 171 -11.05 -5.31 5.18
CA LEU A 171 -9.67 -5.38 4.69
C LEU A 171 -8.72 -5.98 5.74
N LYS A 172 -8.82 -5.53 6.99
CA LYS A 172 -8.06 -6.10 8.12
C LYS A 172 -8.42 -7.54 8.43
N SER A 173 -9.64 -7.99 8.11
CA SER A 173 -10.02 -9.40 8.30
C SER A 173 -9.53 -10.32 7.18
N LEU A 174 -9.21 -9.75 6.01
CA LEU A 174 -8.64 -10.45 4.86
C LEU A 174 -7.10 -10.45 4.87
N SER A 175 -6.51 -9.47 5.55
CA SER A 175 -5.09 -9.45 5.89
C SER A 175 -4.87 -10.23 7.18
N LEU A 176 -4.39 -11.47 7.07
CA LEU A 176 -3.88 -12.26 8.20
C LEU A 176 -2.91 -11.47 9.09
#